data_AF-A0A1H6FII5-F1
#
_entry.id   AF-A0A1H6FII5-F1
#
_cell.length_a   1.000
_cell.length_b   1.000
_cell.length_c   1.000
_cell.angle_alpha   90.00
_cell.angle_beta   90.00
_cell.angle_gamma   90.00
#
_symmetry.space_group_name_H-M   'P 1'
#
loop_
_entity.id
_entity.type
_entity.pdbx_description
1 polymer ?
#
loop_
_entity_poly.entity_id
_entity_poly.type
_entity_poly.pdbx_seq_one_letter_code
_entity_poly.pdbx_strand_id
1 'polypeptide(L)' 'MRKLVLTPYFKRAFRRFVRRNSVLQMKIEQTLQDMAQNLDMPHLAIHHLTGKLHGVRACSCGYDCRILFSLEKHPNDDK' A
#
# COMPACT_ATOMS: atom_id res chain seq x y z
N MET A 1 -13.11 -8.19 -1.51
CA MET A 1 -11.67 -7.90 -1.63
C MET A 1 -11.47 -6.76 -2.61
N ARG A 2 -10.68 -5.75 -2.23
CA ARG A 2 -10.29 -4.63 -3.09
C ARG A 2 -9.24 -5.09 -4.10
N LYS A 3 -9.29 -4.54 -5.31
CA LYS A 3 -8.29 -4.81 -6.35
C LYS A 3 -7.05 -3.96 -6.11
N LEU A 4 -5.89 -4.62 -5.96
CA LEU A 4 -4.61 -3.94 -5.91
C LEU A 4 -4.07 -3.70 -7.33
N VAL A 5 -3.75 -2.44 -7.64
CA VAL A 5 -3.09 -2.07 -8.90
C VAL A 5 -1.65 -1.67 -8.60
N LEU A 6 -0.72 -2.60 -8.86
CA LEU A 6 0.69 -2.37 -8.60
C LEU A 6 1.36 -1.64 -9.77
N THR A 7 1.82 -0.40 -9.53
CA THR A 7 2.51 0.38 -10.57
C THR A 7 3.87 -0.23 -10.92
N PRO A 8 4.39 -0.02 -12.14
CA PRO A 8 5.74 -0.46 -12.52
C PRO A 8 6.82 0.11 -11.59
N TYR A 9 6.65 1.36 -11.13
CA TYR A 9 7.53 1.99 -10.16
C TYR A 9 7.52 1.22 -8.83
N PHE A 10 6.34 0.94 -8.29
CA PHE A 10 6.19 0.18 -7.05
C PHE A 10 6.85 -1.20 -7.15
N LYS A 11 6.59 -1.95 -8.23
CA LYS A 11 7.19 -3.28 -8.45
C LYS A 11 8.72 -3.24 -8.45
N ARG A 12 9.32 -2.21 -9.08
CA ARG A 12 10.79 -2.03 -9.10
C ARG A 12 11.32 -1.66 -7.72
N ALA A 13 10.68 -0.72 -7.03
CA ALA A 13 11.07 -0.30 -5.68
C ALA A 13 10.98 -1.46 -4.69
N PHE A 14 9.87 -2.21 -4.70
CA PHE A 14 9.65 -3.40 -3.88
C PHE A 14 10.78 -4.42 -4.07
N ARG A 15 11.05 -4.85 -5.31
CA ARG A 15 12.13 -5.82 -5.60
C ARG A 15 13.50 -5.36 -5.09
N ARG A 16 13.83 -4.07 -5.25
CA ARG A 16 15.09 -3.51 -4.75
C ARG A 16 15.14 -3.52 -3.22
N PHE A 17 14.03 -3.16 -2.58
CA PHE A 17 13.92 -3.00 -1.14
C PHE A 17 14.02 -4.35 -0.40
N VAL A 18 13.41 -5.40 -0.95
CA VAL A 18 13.35 -6.72 -0.31
C VAL A 18 14.48 -7.68 -0.73
N ARG A 19 15.33 -7.28 -1.69
CA ARG A 19 16.28 -8.16 -2.42
C ARG A 19 17.09 -9.16 -1.57
N ARG A 20 17.40 -8.82 -0.31
CA ARG A 20 18.17 -9.68 0.60
C ARG A 20 17.50 -9.82 1.97
N ASN A 21 16.21 -9.54 2.06
CA ASN A 21 15.47 -9.54 3.31
C ASN A 21 14.09 -10.19 3.10
N SER A 22 14.05 -11.52 3.25
CA SER A 22 12.83 -12.31 3.12
C SER A 22 11.78 -11.96 4.19
N VAL A 23 12.22 -11.59 5.40
CA VAL A 23 11.31 -11.15 6.47
C VAL A 23 10.58 -9.87 6.08
N LEU A 24 11.31 -8.91 5.51
CA LEU A 24 10.72 -7.67 5.00
C LEU A 24 9.78 -7.93 3.82
N GLN A 25 10.14 -8.88 2.93
CA GLN A 25 9.26 -9.31 1.85
C GLN A 25 7.92 -9.82 2.38
N MET A 26 7.96 -10.77 3.32
CA MET A 26 6.75 -11.34 3.92
C MET A 26 5.88 -10.27 4.60
N LYS A 27 6.49 -9.33 5.32
CA LYS A 27 5.74 -8.23 5.98
C LYS A 27 4.99 -7.35 4.97
N ILE A 28 5.65 -6.97 3.88
CA ILE A 28 5.04 -6.14 2.85
C ILE A 28 3.95 -6.92 2.11
N GLU A 29 4.18 -8.19 1.77
CA GLU A 29 3.19 -9.04 1.12
C GLU A 29 1.95 -9.26 2.01
N GLN A 30 2.14 -9.49 3.31
CA GLN A 30 1.04 -9.57 4.26
C GLN A 30 0.27 -8.24 4.33
N THR A 31 0.98 -7.12 4.40
CA THR A 31 0.35 -5.78 4.39
C THR A 31 -0.50 -5.57 3.13
N LEU A 32 -0.01 -5.99 1.96
CA LEU A 32 -0.78 -5.93 0.71
C LEU A 32 -2.03 -6.82 0.77
N GLN A 33 -1.93 -8.03 1.31
CA GLN A 33 -3.09 -8.91 1.49
C GLN A 33 -4.13 -8.28 2.42
N ASP A 34 -3.69 -7.71 3.54
CA ASP A 34 -4.55 -7.02 4.50
C ASP A 34 -5.26 -5.83 3.84
N MET A 35 -4.53 -5.00 3.07
CA MET A 35 -5.13 -3.90 2.29
C MET A 35 -6.19 -4.38 1.29
N ALA A 36 -5.95 -5.53 0.62
CA ALA A 36 -6.91 -6.14 -0.29
C ALA A 36 -8.15 -6.66 0.46
N GLN A 37 -8.02 -7.08 1.70
CA GLN A 37 -9.14 -7.52 2.54
C GLN A 37 -9.90 -6.32 3.11
N ASN A 38 -9.25 -5.55 3.98
CA ASN A 38 -9.83 -4.41 4.65
C ASN A 38 -8.81 -3.28 4.92
N LEU A 39 -9.14 -2.05 4.56
CA LEU A 39 -8.32 -0.87 4.86
C LEU A 39 -8.53 -0.36 6.28
N ASP A 40 -9.62 -0.72 6.95
CA ASP A 40 -9.93 -0.21 8.29
C ASP A 40 -9.17 -0.96 9.41
N MET A 41 -8.22 -1.83 9.03
CA MET A 41 -7.41 -2.56 10.00
C MET A 41 -6.45 -1.61 10.75
N PRO A 42 -6.49 -1.54 12.09
CA PRO A 42 -5.72 -0.55 12.85
C PRO A 42 -4.21 -0.61 12.63
N HIS A 43 -3.64 -1.80 12.41
CA HIS A 43 -2.19 -1.98 12.21
C HIS A 43 -1.69 -1.40 10.88
N LEU A 44 -2.57 -1.20 9.90
CA LEU A 44 -2.22 -0.51 8.66
C LEU A 44 -1.92 0.98 8.92
N ALA A 45 -2.43 1.55 10.02
CA ALA A 45 -2.19 2.94 10.43
C ALA A 45 -2.31 3.93 9.26
N ILE A 46 -3.38 3.79 8.48
CA ILE A 46 -3.59 4.56 7.26
C ILE A 46 -3.76 6.04 7.62
N HIS A 47 -2.99 6.89 6.96
CA HIS A 47 -3.11 8.34 7.11
C HIS A 47 -2.96 9.05 5.77
N HIS A 48 -3.62 10.19 5.65
CA HIS A 48 -3.51 11.07 4.49
C HIS A 48 -2.18 11.83 4.54
N LEU A 49 -1.55 11.97 3.38
CA LEU A 49 -0.39 12.82 3.23
C LEU A 49 -0.82 14.22 2.80
N THR A 50 0.01 15.20 3.12
CA THR A 50 -0.23 16.62 2.88
C THR A 50 0.86 17.21 1.96
N GLY A 51 0.70 18.49 1.58
CA GLY A 51 1.66 19.18 0.72
C GLY A 51 1.76 18.57 -0.68
N LYS A 52 2.98 18.30 -1.16
CA LYS A 52 3.24 17.74 -2.50
C LYS A 52 2.63 16.35 -2.73
N LEU A 53 2.23 15.66 -1.66
CA LEU A 53 1.61 14.33 -1.70
C LEU A 53 0.13 14.36 -1.34
N HIS A 54 -0.51 15.53 -1.38
CA HIS A 54 -1.94 15.65 -1.19
C HIS A 54 -2.71 14.72 -2.14
N GLY A 55 -3.69 13.99 -1.61
CA GLY A 55 -4.45 12.97 -2.35
C GLY A 55 -3.85 11.55 -2.28
N VAL A 56 -2.62 11.40 -1.76
CA VAL A 56 -1.99 10.10 -1.50
C VAL A 56 -2.17 9.74 -0.03
N ARG A 57 -2.31 8.44 0.24
CA ARG A 57 -2.34 7.86 1.59
C ARG A 57 -1.09 7.02 1.83
N ALA A 58 -0.71 6.86 3.09
CA ALA A 58 0.35 5.95 3.50
C ALA A 58 -0.18 4.94 4.52
N CYS A 59 0.26 3.69 4.41
CA CYS A 59 0.06 2.65 5.43
C CYS A 59 1.39 2.08 5.90
N SER A 60 1.42 1.59 7.14
CA SER A 60 2.60 0.97 7.75
C SER A 60 2.82 -0.45 7.21
N CYS A 61 4.07 -0.79 6.87
CA CYS A 61 4.53 -2.15 6.49
C CYS A 61 5.70 -2.62 7.37
N GLY A 62 5.94 -1.92 8.47
CA GLY A 62 7.09 -2.05 9.35
C GLY A 62 7.25 -0.78 10.17
N TYR A 63 8.32 -0.68 10.96
CA TYR A 63 8.55 0.47 11.83
C TYR A 63 8.88 1.76 11.03
N ASP A 64 9.77 1.63 10.03
CA ASP A 64 10.25 2.69 9.15
C ASP A 64 9.83 2.50 7.68
N CYS A 65 8.95 1.53 7.43
CA CYS A 65 8.43 1.16 6.10
C CYS A 65 7.01 1.68 5.93
N ARG A 66 6.76 2.44 4.85
CA ARG A 66 5.42 2.87 4.45
C ARG A 66 5.13 2.52 2.99
N ILE A 67 3.92 2.06 2.71
CA ILE A 67 3.39 1.92 1.35
C ILE A 67 2.55 3.16 1.03
N LEU A 68 2.85 3.80 -0.09
CA LEU A 68 2.11 4.93 -0.63
C LEU A 68 1.06 4.43 -1.63
N PHE A 69 -0.18 4.87 -1.50
CA PHE A 69 -1.27 4.45 -2.40
C PHE A 69 -2.38 5.51 -2.54
N SER A 70 -3.14 5.43 -3.62
CA SER A 70 -4.40 6.15 -3.81
C SER A 70 -5.57 5.17 -3.88
N LEU A 71 -6.79 5.66 -3.63
CA LEU A 71 -8.01 4.91 -3.86
C LEU A 71 -8.68 5.48 -5.11
N GLU A 72 -8.88 4.64 -6.10
CA GLU A 72 -9.61 4.98 -7.31
C GLU A 72 -11.02 4.38 -7.21
N LYS A 73 -12.04 5.18 -7.57
CA LYS A 73 -13.39 4.64 -7.79
C LYS A 73 -13.41 3.91 -9.13
N HIS A 74 -14.09 2.78 -9.20
CA HIS A 74 -14.36 2.18 -10.50
C HIS A 74 -15.42 3.05 -11.21
N PRO A 75 -15.23 3.38 -12.50
CA PRO A 75 -16.12 4.29 -13.24
C PRO A 75 -17.56 3.79 -13.44
N ASN A 76 -17.93 2.63 -12.87
CA ASN A 76 -19.26 2.04 -12.96
C ASN A 76 -20.07 2.08 -11.64
N ASP A 77 -19.54 2.66 -10.57
CA ASP A 77 -20.21 2.70 -9.25
C ASP A 77 -21.15 3.93 -9.07
N ASP A 78 -21.37 4.73 -10.13
CA ASP A 78 -22.26 5.91 -10.13
C ASP A 78 -23.55 5.69 -10.98
N LYS A 79 -24.13 4.48 -11.01
CA LYS A 79 -25.47 4.24 -11.56
C LYS A 79 -26.40 3.59 -10.55
#